data_AF-A0A0J8U357-F1
#
_entry.id   AF-A0A0J8U357-F1
#
_cell.length_a   1.000
_cell.length_b   1.000
_cell.length_c   1.000
_cell.angle_alpha   90.00
_cell.angle_beta   90.00
_cell.angle_gamma   90.00
#
_symmetry.space_group_name_H-M   'P 1'
#
loop_
_entity.id
_entity.type
_entity.pdbx_description
1 polymer ?
#
loop_
_entity_poly.entity_id
_entity_poly.type
_entity_poly.pdbx_seq_one_letter_code
_entity_poly.pdbx_strand_id
1 'polypeptide(L)'
;MSTGLQPRRPDLRGKCQAAAKELAAQDPTLRVVRGWYIDIDWGEQEHWWCERPDGTVIDPTVEQFPTGHVEALRQYREYAGVHPCPGCGIPVEGETGFCCGGCHGATVGVPIGSCVCEFNHQLLDR
;
A
#
# COMPACT_ATOMS: atom_id res chain seq x y z
N MET A 1 10.95 -9.89 -11.75
CA MET A 1 10.69 -10.64 -13.00
C MET A 1 9.23 -10.39 -13.33
N SER A 2 8.88 -9.99 -14.55
CA SER A 2 7.47 -9.76 -14.86
C SER A 2 6.78 -11.09 -15.14
N THR A 3 5.61 -11.33 -14.55
CA THR A 3 4.79 -12.52 -14.81
C THR A 3 3.99 -12.38 -16.12
N GLY A 4 3.86 -11.15 -16.63
CA GLY A 4 3.04 -10.84 -17.81
C GLY A 4 1.53 -10.95 -17.55
N LEU A 5 1.11 -11.22 -16.31
CA LEU A 5 -0.28 -11.24 -15.93
C LEU A 5 -0.90 -9.85 -16.03
N GLN A 6 -2.21 -9.83 -16.26
CA GLN A 6 -3.00 -8.60 -16.32
C GLN A 6 -4.08 -8.63 -15.24
N PRO A 7 -4.49 -7.46 -14.71
CA PRO A 7 -5.63 -7.37 -13.80
C PRO A 7 -6.88 -7.98 -14.44
N ARG A 8 -7.60 -8.82 -13.70
CA ARG A 8 -8.91 -9.34 -14.17
C ARG A 8 -10.02 -8.31 -13.98
N ARG A 9 -9.89 -7.48 -12.95
CA ARG A 9 -10.86 -6.45 -12.58
C ARG A 9 -10.17 -5.10 -12.39
N PRO A 10 -9.64 -4.50 -13.46
CA PRO A 10 -9.00 -3.18 -13.38
C PRO A 10 -9.98 -2.09 -12.91
N ASP A 11 -11.29 -2.30 -13.09
CA ASP A 11 -12.37 -1.45 -12.61
C ASP A 11 -12.45 -1.36 -11.07
N LEU A 12 -11.76 -2.23 -10.33
CA LEU A 12 -11.70 -2.22 -8.87
C LEU A 12 -10.60 -1.31 -8.31
N ARG A 13 -9.72 -0.76 -9.17
CA ARG A 13 -8.68 0.18 -8.74
C ARG A 13 -9.29 1.38 -7.99
N GLY A 14 -8.73 1.68 -6.83
CA GLY A 14 -9.17 2.78 -5.96
C GLY A 14 -10.44 2.48 -5.13
N LYS A 15 -11.00 1.26 -5.21
CA LYS A 15 -12.22 0.88 -4.47
C LYS A 15 -11.95 0.05 -3.22
N CYS A 16 -10.70 -0.34 -2.95
CA CYS A 16 -10.33 -1.28 -1.89
C CYS A 16 -10.80 -0.84 -0.50
N GLN A 17 -10.63 0.44 -0.13
CA GLN A 17 -11.05 0.93 1.19
C GLN A 17 -12.57 0.86 1.37
N ALA A 18 -13.34 1.31 0.38
CA ALA A 18 -14.80 1.30 0.45
C ALA A 18 -15.32 -0.14 0.50
N ALA A 19 -14.78 -1.02 -0.35
CA ALA A 19 -15.17 -2.43 -0.40
C ALA A 19 -14.84 -3.18 0.89
N ALA A 20 -13.66 -2.95 1.49
CA ALA A 20 -13.30 -3.56 2.77
C ALA A 20 -14.23 -3.11 3.90
N LYS A 21 -14.53 -1.80 3.98
CA LYS A 21 -15.49 -1.26 4.97
C LYS A 21 -16.89 -1.82 4.79
N GLU A 22 -17.36 -1.92 3.55
CA GLU A 22 -18.67 -2.51 3.24
C GLU A 22 -18.73 -3.98 3.64
N LEU A 23 -17.68 -4.75 3.38
CA LEU A 23 -17.58 -6.15 3.77
C LEU A 23 -17.60 -6.32 5.29
N ALA A 24 -16.84 -5.51 6.03
CA ALA A 24 -16.86 -5.53 7.50
C ALA A 24 -18.18 -5.04 8.10
N ALA A 25 -18.94 -4.19 7.39
CA ALA A 25 -20.29 -3.81 7.80
C ALA A 25 -21.28 -4.97 7.69
N GLN A 26 -21.06 -5.90 6.74
CA GLN A 26 -21.88 -7.11 6.57
C GLN A 26 -21.47 -8.23 7.54
N ASP A 27 -20.19 -8.33 7.86
CA ASP A 27 -19.63 -9.27 8.83
C ASP A 27 -18.78 -8.52 9.88
N PRO A 28 -19.37 -8.15 11.03
CA PRO A 28 -18.68 -7.41 12.08
C PRO A 28 -17.51 -8.16 12.75
N THR A 29 -17.33 -9.46 12.45
CA THR A 29 -16.17 -10.22 12.95
C THR A 29 -14.90 -9.90 12.19
N LEU A 30 -15.01 -9.23 11.04
CA LEU A 30 -13.89 -8.86 10.20
C LEU A 30 -13.23 -7.57 10.70
N ARG A 31 -11.90 -7.61 10.78
CA ARG A 31 -11.06 -6.45 11.01
C ARG A 31 -10.70 -5.81 9.67
N VAL A 32 -11.01 -4.53 9.49
CA VAL A 32 -10.53 -3.77 8.34
C VAL A 32 -9.06 -3.43 8.55
N VAL A 33 -8.22 -3.78 7.59
CA VAL A 33 -6.77 -3.60 7.64
C VAL A 33 -6.33 -2.68 6.51
N ARG A 34 -5.43 -1.75 6.82
CA ARG A 34 -4.68 -0.96 5.83
C ARG A 34 -3.27 -1.53 5.73
N GLY A 35 -2.76 -1.60 4.50
CA GLY A 35 -1.44 -2.11 4.28
C GLY A 35 -0.92 -1.98 2.86
N TRP A 36 -0.08 -2.94 2.49
CA TRP A 36 0.59 -3.06 1.21
C TRP A 36 0.22 -4.41 0.62
N TYR A 37 -0.34 -4.43 -0.60
CA TYR A 37 -0.34 -5.63 -1.44
C TYR A 37 0.99 -5.66 -2.20
N ILE A 38 1.72 -6.77 -2.13
CA ILE A 38 3.04 -6.91 -2.74
C ILE A 38 2.88 -7.68 -4.03
N ASP A 39 2.71 -6.95 -5.14
CA ASP A 39 2.59 -7.53 -6.47
C ASP A 39 3.97 -7.71 -7.11
N ILE A 40 4.21 -8.85 -7.77
CA ILE A 40 5.51 -9.15 -8.39
C ILE A 40 5.78 -8.27 -9.63
N ASP A 41 4.72 -7.83 -10.32
CA ASP A 41 4.82 -6.98 -11.51
C ASP A 41 4.84 -5.49 -11.14
N TRP A 42 3.98 -5.08 -10.21
CA TRP A 42 3.78 -3.67 -9.85
C TRP A 42 4.51 -3.23 -8.58
N GLY A 43 5.15 -4.16 -7.88
CA GLY A 43 5.76 -3.90 -6.58
C GLY A 43 4.71 -3.67 -5.50
N GLU A 44 5.09 -2.92 -4.48
CA GLU A 44 4.20 -2.62 -3.37
C GLU A 44 3.12 -1.62 -3.76
N GLN A 45 1.88 -1.92 -3.40
CA GLN A 45 0.70 -1.09 -3.69
C GLN A 45 -0.04 -0.82 -2.39
N GLU A 46 -0.30 0.45 -2.07
CA GLU A 46 -1.18 0.79 -0.94
C GLU A 46 -2.54 0.13 -1.11
N HIS A 47 -3.01 -0.51 -0.04
CA HIS A 47 -4.17 -1.39 -0.14
C HIS A 47 -4.94 -1.51 1.17
N TRP A 48 -6.21 -1.92 1.04
CA TRP A 48 -7.09 -2.20 2.16
C TRP A 48 -7.77 -3.55 1.96
N TRP A 49 -7.85 -4.35 3.01
CA TRP A 49 -8.50 -5.67 3.01
C TRP A 49 -9.20 -5.91 4.36
N CYS A 50 -9.88 -7.04 4.48
CA CYS A 50 -10.44 -7.53 5.72
C CYS A 50 -9.66 -8.75 6.22
N GLU A 51 -9.54 -8.91 7.53
CA GLU A 51 -8.93 -10.07 8.16
C GLU A 51 -9.90 -10.69 9.14
N ARG A 52 -10.02 -12.02 9.11
CA ARG A 52 -10.77 -12.78 10.10
C ARG A 52 -10.00 -12.89 11.41
N PRO A 53 -10.67 -13.25 12.53
CA PRO A 53 -10.00 -13.50 13.81
C PRO A 53 -8.93 -14.60 13.77
N ASP A 54 -8.99 -15.51 12.80
CA ASP A 54 -8.01 -16.57 12.56
C ASP A 54 -6.81 -16.13 11.71
N GLY A 55 -6.76 -14.85 11.31
CA GLY A 55 -5.71 -14.30 10.44
C GLY A 55 -5.95 -14.49 8.95
N THR A 56 -7.06 -15.10 8.53
CA THR A 56 -7.38 -15.27 7.11
C THR A 56 -7.66 -13.92 6.45
N VAL A 57 -6.94 -13.61 5.37
CA VAL A 57 -7.16 -12.41 4.56
C VAL A 57 -8.33 -12.60 3.59
N ILE A 58 -9.24 -11.63 3.60
CA ILE A 58 -10.34 -11.48 2.64
C ILE A 58 -10.19 -10.13 1.95
N ASP A 59 -9.82 -10.16 0.68
CA ASP A 59 -9.67 -8.97 -0.14
C ASP A 59 -10.72 -8.95 -1.27
N PRO A 60 -11.77 -8.12 -1.16
CA PRO A 60 -12.83 -8.04 -2.18
C PRO A 60 -12.35 -7.42 -3.49
N THR A 61 -11.14 -6.87 -3.53
CA THR A 61 -10.59 -6.13 -4.66
C THR A 61 -9.25 -6.67 -5.15
N VAL A 62 -8.87 -7.89 -4.73
CA VAL A 62 -7.57 -8.49 -5.07
C VAL A 62 -7.35 -8.61 -6.58
N GLU A 63 -8.42 -8.83 -7.34
CA GLU A 63 -8.37 -8.97 -8.80
C GLU A 63 -8.04 -7.67 -9.56
N GLN A 64 -7.89 -6.54 -8.86
CA GLN A 64 -7.33 -5.30 -9.42
C GLN A 64 -5.83 -5.41 -9.72
N PHE A 65 -5.14 -6.39 -9.12
CA PHE A 65 -3.72 -6.62 -9.30
C PHE A 65 -3.46 -7.72 -10.34
N PRO A 66 -2.35 -7.63 -11.12
CA PRO A 66 -1.94 -8.67 -12.06
C PRO A 66 -1.93 -10.06 -11.45
N THR A 67 -1.30 -10.20 -10.28
CA THR A 67 -1.13 -11.50 -9.59
C THR A 67 -2.33 -11.88 -8.73
N GLY A 68 -3.29 -10.98 -8.53
CA GLY A 68 -4.31 -11.11 -7.50
C GLY A 68 -5.27 -12.30 -7.66
N HIS A 69 -5.38 -12.86 -8.85
CA HIS A 69 -6.17 -14.06 -9.11
C HIS A 69 -5.40 -15.38 -8.89
N VAL A 70 -4.12 -15.31 -8.53
CA VAL A 70 -3.26 -16.47 -8.21
C VAL A 70 -2.99 -16.47 -6.71
N GLU A 71 -3.73 -17.29 -5.97
CA GLU A 71 -3.70 -17.27 -4.50
C GLU A 71 -2.29 -17.46 -3.91
N ALA A 72 -1.50 -18.38 -4.49
CA ALA A 72 -0.12 -18.65 -4.06
C ALA A 72 0.85 -17.47 -4.22
N LEU A 73 0.48 -16.44 -4.98
CA LEU A 73 1.29 -15.23 -5.19
C LEU A 73 0.81 -14.04 -4.37
N ARG A 74 -0.30 -14.17 -3.64
CA ARG A 74 -0.85 -13.08 -2.84
C ARG A 74 0.01 -12.86 -1.61
N GLN A 75 0.51 -11.65 -1.46
CA GLN A 75 1.31 -11.26 -0.31
C GLN A 75 0.84 -9.90 0.21
N TYR A 76 0.60 -9.84 1.51
CA TYR A 76 0.12 -8.66 2.21
C TYR A 76 1.08 -8.28 3.34
N ARG A 77 1.24 -6.99 3.58
CA ARG A 77 1.97 -6.47 4.73
C ARG A 77 1.15 -5.36 5.37
N GLU A 78 0.73 -5.56 6.62
CA GLU A 78 -0.01 -4.55 7.38
C GLU A 78 0.83 -3.29 7.61
N TYR A 79 0.16 -2.14 7.69
CA TYR A 79 0.81 -0.89 8.02
C TYR A 79 1.46 -0.92 9.41
N ALA A 80 2.75 -0.58 9.48
CA ALA A 80 3.50 -0.53 10.73
C ALA A 80 3.85 0.90 11.18
N GLY A 81 3.08 1.91 10.76
CA GLY A 81 3.35 3.32 11.13
C GLY A 81 4.37 4.03 10.25
N VAL A 82 4.94 3.34 9.25
CA VAL A 82 5.89 3.89 8.27
C VAL A 82 5.42 3.69 6.84
N HIS A 83 5.55 4.71 6.00
CA HIS A 83 5.23 4.63 4.57
C HIS A 83 6.39 5.18 3.71
N PRO A 84 6.53 4.78 2.44
CA PRO A 84 7.52 5.38 1.55
C PRO A 84 7.14 6.82 1.21
N CYS A 85 8.11 7.75 1.24
CA CYS A 85 7.91 9.12 0.77
C CYS A 85 7.50 9.12 -0.72
N PRO A 86 6.38 9.75 -1.12
CA PRO A 86 5.96 9.75 -2.52
C PRO A 86 6.95 10.40 -3.48
N GLY A 87 7.82 11.29 -2.98
CA GLY A 87 8.81 12.00 -3.79
C GLY A 87 10.14 11.26 -3.98
N CYS A 88 10.58 10.45 -3.02
CA CYS A 88 11.90 9.81 -3.06
C CYS A 88 11.97 8.37 -2.55
N GLY A 89 10.87 7.82 -2.02
CA GLY A 89 10.78 6.44 -1.53
C GLY A 89 11.33 6.21 -0.12
N ILE A 90 12.01 7.18 0.49
CA ILE A 90 12.52 7.06 1.87
C ILE A 90 11.36 6.82 2.86
N PRO A 91 11.46 5.82 3.76
CA PRO A 91 10.53 5.65 4.88
C PRO A 91 10.28 6.93 5.69
N VAL A 92 9.01 7.22 5.93
CA VAL A 92 8.50 8.34 6.74
C VAL A 92 7.53 7.80 7.77
N GLU A 93 7.64 8.26 9.01
CA GLU A 93 6.69 7.95 10.08
C GLU A 93 5.38 8.74 9.93
N GLY A 94 4.28 8.13 10.37
CA GLY A 94 2.96 8.77 10.36
C GLY A 94 2.14 8.48 9.11
N GLU A 95 0.87 8.87 9.12
CA GLU A 95 -0.14 8.35 8.18
C GLU A 95 -0.04 8.89 6.75
N THR A 96 0.58 10.07 6.59
CA THR A 96 0.73 10.79 5.33
C THR A 96 1.93 11.71 5.42
N GLY A 97 2.60 11.97 4.30
CA GLY A 97 3.53 13.08 4.20
C GLY A 97 4.66 12.88 3.22
N PHE A 98 5.57 13.84 3.25
CA PHE A 98 6.83 13.80 2.54
C PHE A 98 7.95 13.85 3.57
N CYS A 99 9.07 13.20 3.28
CA CYS A 99 10.23 13.23 4.18
C CYS A 99 10.79 14.66 4.38
N CYS A 100 10.56 15.56 3.43
CA CYS A 100 10.98 16.95 3.51
C CYS A 100 10.16 17.87 2.60
N GLY A 101 10.29 19.18 2.82
CA GLY A 101 9.68 20.21 1.98
C GLY A 101 10.12 20.16 0.52
N GLY A 102 11.34 19.68 0.22
CA GLY A 102 11.84 19.50 -1.14
C GLY A 102 11.05 18.45 -1.93
N CYS A 103 10.80 17.28 -1.33
CA CYS A 103 9.96 16.25 -1.94
C CYS A 103 8.51 16.72 -2.14
N HIS A 104 7.92 17.39 -1.14
CA HIS A 104 6.57 17.95 -1.28
C HIS A 104 6.52 18.97 -2.41
N GLY A 105 7.43 19.96 -2.39
CA GLY A 105 7.52 21.00 -3.41
C GLY A 105 7.68 20.44 -4.82
N ALA A 106 8.55 19.44 -4.99
CA ALA A 106 8.74 18.76 -6.27
C ALA A 106 7.44 18.13 -6.80
N THR A 107 6.65 17.46 -5.93
CA THR A 107 5.37 16.86 -6.35
C THR A 107 4.28 17.87 -6.71
N VAL A 108 4.38 19.11 -6.23
CA VAL A 108 3.45 20.21 -6.59
C VAL A 108 4.07 21.20 -7.58
N GLY A 109 5.20 20.84 -8.22
CA GLY A 109 5.81 21.60 -9.32
C GLY A 109 6.66 22.79 -8.89
N VAL A 110 7.04 22.92 -7.62
CA VAL A 110 8.00 23.94 -7.17
C VAL A 110 9.42 23.48 -7.51
N PRO A 111 10.25 24.33 -8.15
CA PRO A 111 11.64 24.05 -8.46
C PRO A 111 12.51 24.16 -7.20
N ILE A 112 12.23 23.35 -6.20
CA ILE A 112 13.10 23.13 -5.04
C ILE A 112 14.14 22.11 -5.50
N GLY A 113 15.42 22.33 -5.16
CA GLY A 113 16.50 21.40 -5.50
C GLY A 113 16.21 19.95 -5.09
N SER A 114 16.97 19.01 -5.62
CA SER A 114 16.85 17.57 -5.31
C SER A 114 16.77 17.29 -3.80
N CYS A 115 15.98 16.29 -3.39
CA CYS A 115 15.94 15.82 -2.00
C CYS A 115 17.36 15.60 -1.47
N VAL A 116 17.73 16.35 -0.43
CA VAL A 116 18.99 16.21 0.33
C VAL A 116 18.80 15.32 1.56
N CYS A 117 17.71 14.55 1.59
CA CYS A 117 17.35 13.66 2.66
C CYS A 117 18.32 12.47 2.64
N GLU A 118 19.44 12.56 3.35
CA GLU A 118 20.29 11.40 3.60
C GLU A 118 19.52 10.46 4.54
N PHE A 119 19.24 9.26 4.06
CA PHE A 119 18.57 8.21 4.83
C PHE A 119 19.45 7.81 6.02
N ASN A 120 19.26 8.44 7.19
CA ASN A 120 19.92 8.01 8.41
C ASN A 120 19.13 6.85 9.02
N HIS A 121 19.58 5.63 8.71
CA HIS A 121 19.05 4.35 9.21
C HIS A 121 19.03 4.22 10.74
N GLN A 122 19.68 5.14 11.48
CA GLN A 122 19.74 5.12 12.95
C GLN A 122 18.47 5.59 13.65
N LEU A 123 17.43 6.05 12.94
CA LEU A 123 16.18 6.52 13.55
C LEU A 123 15.08 5.45 13.65
N LEU A 124 15.30 4.24 13.11
CA LEU A 124 14.31 3.15 13.14
C LEU A 124 14.51 2.16 14.31
N ASP A 125 15.55 2.33 15.13
CA ASP A 125 15.85 1.48 16.29
C ASP A 125 15.52 2.20 17.62
N ARG A 126 14.25 2.54 17.86
CA ARG A 126 13.77 2.97 19.19
C ARG A 126 12.52 2.23 19.64
#